data_AF-A0A6M2A9H9-F1
#
_entry.id   AF-A0A6M2A9H9-F1
#
_cell.length_a   1.000
_cell.length_b   1.000
_cell.length_c   1.000
_cell.angle_alpha   90.00
_cell.angle_beta   90.00
_cell.angle_gamma   90.00
#
_symmetry.space_group_name_H-M   'P 1'
#
loop_
_entity.id
_entity.type
_entity.pdbx_description
1 polymer ?
#
loop_
_entity_poly.entity_id
_entity_poly.type
_entity_poly.pdbx_seq_one_letter_code
_entity_poly.pdbx_strand_id
1 'polypeptide(L)'
;MTQPTILGFLTGIGVEISSGQVNHILLDEAEKFSEVSEKILEAGLNEAPYVWTDDTGARHQHKNGYCTHIGGEFFAYYKTTFSPDFRRKNP
;
A
#
# COMPACT_ATOMS: atom_id res chain seq x y z
N MET A 1 8.94 -4.40 -3.28
CA MET A 1 9.89 -3.99 -4.34
C MET A 1 10.63 -2.75 -3.86
N THR A 2 11.90 -2.53 -4.24
CA THR A 2 12.67 -1.35 -3.80
C THR A 2 12.81 -0.33 -4.94
N GLN A 3 13.02 0.95 -4.61
CA GLN A 3 13.21 2.03 -5.59
C GLN A 3 14.32 1.73 -6.63
N PRO A 4 15.49 1.16 -6.26
CA PRO A 4 16.49 0.76 -7.25
C PRO A 4 16.00 -0.32 -8.23
N THR A 5 15.16 -1.26 -7.75
CA THR A 5 14.60 -2.32 -8.59
C THR A 5 13.63 -1.75 -9.62
N ILE A 6 12.78 -0.81 -9.19
CA ILE A 6 11.84 -0.10 -10.07
C ILE A 6 12.59 0.69 -11.13
N LEU A 7 13.61 1.45 -10.73
CA LEU A 7 14.43 2.24 -11.66
C LEU A 7 15.12 1.34 -12.70
N GLY A 8 15.70 0.22 -12.28
CA GLY A 8 16.34 -0.73 -13.18
C GLY A 8 15.36 -1.36 -14.17
N PHE A 9 14.15 -1.70 -13.71
CA PHE A 9 13.11 -2.22 -14.60
C PHE A 9 12.68 -1.18 -15.64
N LEU A 10 12.34 0.04 -15.21
CA LEU A 10 11.85 1.10 -16.09
C LEU A 10 12.89 1.51 -17.14
N THR A 11 14.14 1.72 -16.72
CA THR A 11 15.22 2.02 -17.66
C THR A 11 15.53 0.83 -18.59
N GLY A 12 15.42 -0.40 -18.08
CA GLY A 12 15.58 -1.64 -18.87
C GLY A 12 14.54 -1.82 -19.98
N ILE A 13 13.33 -1.26 -19.83
CA ILE A 13 12.29 -1.26 -20.87
C ILE A 13 12.28 0.04 -21.71
N GLY A 14 13.30 0.90 -21.55
CA GLY A 14 13.46 2.12 -22.35
C GLY A 14 12.72 3.36 -21.83
N VAL A 15 12.23 3.35 -20.59
CA VAL A 15 11.64 4.54 -19.96
C VAL A 15 12.76 5.45 -19.44
N GLU A 16 12.84 6.66 -19.99
CA GLU A 16 13.72 7.73 -19.47
C GLU A 16 13.14 8.31 -18.18
N ILE A 17 13.72 7.93 -17.05
CA ILE A 17 13.31 8.39 -15.72
C ILE A 17 14.50 8.43 -14.76
N SER A 18 14.54 9.43 -13.89
CA SER A 18 15.54 9.56 -12.83
C SER A 18 15.10 8.86 -11.53
N SER A 19 16.08 8.54 -10.68
CA SER A 19 15.82 8.04 -9.32
C SER A 19 14.96 9.01 -8.50
N GLY A 20 15.17 10.32 -8.66
CA GLY A 20 14.40 11.37 -8.00
C GLY A 20 12.93 11.37 -8.42
N GLN A 21 12.66 11.17 -9.72
CA GLN A 21 11.29 11.05 -10.23
C GLN A 21 10.59 9.78 -9.73
N VAL A 22 11.31 8.64 -9.68
CA VAL A 22 10.75 7.41 -9.07
C VAL A 22 10.40 7.67 -7.60
N ASN A 23 11.28 8.35 -6.86
CA ASN A 23 11.01 8.67 -5.46
C ASN A 23 9.79 9.60 -5.29
N HIS A 24 9.67 10.63 -6.14
CA HIS A 24 8.54 11.55 -6.14
C HIS A 24 7.21 10.82 -6.38
N ILE A 25 7.15 9.93 -7.39
CA ILE A 25 5.95 9.12 -7.67
C ILE A 25 5.60 8.24 -6.46
N LEU A 26 6.59 7.60 -5.84
CA LEU A 26 6.36 6.67 -4.74
C LEU A 26 5.96 7.33 -3.42
N LEU A 27 6.38 8.58 -3.17
CA LEU A 27 6.16 9.27 -1.90
C LEU A 27 5.10 10.38 -2.01
N ASP A 28 5.22 11.24 -3.01
CA ASP A 28 4.45 12.49 -3.08
C ASP A 28 3.15 12.33 -3.90
N GLU A 29 3.11 11.37 -4.82
CA GLU A 29 1.88 11.07 -5.59
C GLU A 29 1.05 9.93 -4.99
N ALA A 30 1.64 9.15 -4.08
CA ALA A 30 0.99 8.00 -3.43
C ALA A 30 -0.30 8.36 -2.67
N GLU A 31 -0.36 9.57 -2.10
CA GLU A 31 -1.52 10.04 -1.33
C GLU A 31 -2.81 10.10 -2.18
N LYS A 32 -2.69 10.51 -3.45
CA LYS A 32 -3.82 10.58 -4.39
C LYS A 32 -4.44 9.19 -4.66
N PHE A 33 -3.62 8.13 -4.61
CA PHE A 33 -4.10 6.77 -4.77
C PHE A 33 -4.83 6.24 -3.53
N SER A 34 -4.61 6.86 -2.36
CA SER A 34 -5.29 6.46 -1.13
C SER A 34 -6.79 6.81 -1.20
N GLU A 35 -7.14 8.02 -1.64
CA GLU A 35 -8.53 8.41 -1.84
C GLU A 35 -9.25 7.53 -2.87
N VAL A 36 -8.57 7.21 -3.97
CA VAL A 36 -9.10 6.31 -5.00
C VAL A 36 -9.30 4.90 -4.43
N SER A 37 -8.37 4.40 -3.61
CA SER A 37 -8.47 3.09 -2.98
C SER A 37 -9.67 3.00 -2.04
N GLU A 38 -9.95 4.04 -1.25
CA GLU A 38 -11.14 4.09 -0.38
C GLU A 38 -12.44 4.04 -1.21
N LYS A 39 -12.50 4.76 -2.34
CA LYS A 39 -13.65 4.70 -3.26
C LYS A 39 -13.82 3.33 -3.91
N ILE A 40 -12.72 2.65 -4.25
CA ILE A 40 -12.75 1.27 -4.78
C ILE A 40 -13.29 0.32 -3.72
N LEU A 41 -12.88 0.46 -2.45
CA LEU A 41 -13.42 -0.34 -1.37
C LEU A 41 -14.93 -0.12 -1.20
N GLU A 42 -15.38 1.14 -1.18
CA GLU A 42 -16.80 1.48 -1.06
C GLU A 42 -17.63 0.87 -2.19
N ALA A 43 -17.22 1.07 -3.45
CA ALA A 43 -17.90 0.50 -4.61
C ALA A 43 -17.85 -1.03 -4.59
N GLY A 44 -16.70 -1.61 -4.24
CA GLY A 44 -16.51 -3.05 -4.14
C GLY A 44 -17.41 -3.70 -3.10
N LEU A 45 -17.55 -3.09 -1.92
CA LEU A 45 -18.42 -3.59 -0.86
C LEU A 45 -19.91 -3.50 -1.21
N ASN A 46 -20.31 -2.52 -2.02
CA ASN A 46 -21.70 -2.36 -2.44
C ASN A 46 -22.11 -3.36 -3.53
N GLU A 47 -21.20 -3.69 -4.45
CA GLU A 47 -21.52 -4.45 -5.66
C GLU A 47 -21.06 -5.92 -5.61
N ALA A 48 -20.05 -6.26 -4.78
CA ALA A 48 -19.48 -7.60 -4.81
C ALA A 48 -20.41 -8.64 -4.16
N PRO A 49 -20.64 -9.80 -4.81
CA PRO A 49 -21.47 -10.87 -4.26
C PRO A 49 -20.83 -11.55 -3.03
N TYR A 50 -19.51 -11.44 -2.89
CA TYR A 50 -18.73 -11.93 -1.77
C TYR A 50 -17.44 -11.11 -1.63
N VAL A 51 -16.87 -11.15 -0.42
CA VAL A 51 -15.54 -10.59 -0.15
C VAL A 51 -14.70 -11.59 0.64
N TRP A 52 -13.40 -11.58 0.40
CA TRP A 52 -12.40 -12.21 1.26
C TRP A 52 -11.56 -11.15 1.94
N THR A 53 -11.02 -11.52 3.10
CA THR A 53 -10.17 -10.63 3.91
C THR A 53 -8.94 -11.39 4.38
N ASP A 54 -7.79 -10.73 4.40
CA ASP A 54 -6.55 -11.25 4.98
C ASP A 54 -5.80 -10.13 5.71
N ASP A 55 -5.12 -10.46 6.81
CA ASP A 55 -4.23 -9.53 7.51
C ASP A 55 -2.79 -10.06 7.46
N THR A 56 -1.93 -9.37 6.71
CA THR A 56 -0.50 -9.70 6.62
C THR A 56 0.29 -8.81 7.58
N GLY A 57 1.00 -9.42 8.53
CA GLY A 57 1.88 -8.70 9.45
C GLY A 57 3.01 -7.94 8.75
N ALA A 58 3.15 -6.65 9.03
CA ALA A 58 4.16 -5.78 8.45
C ALA A 58 4.95 -5.07 9.57
N ARG A 59 6.18 -5.51 9.82
CA ARG A 59 7.04 -4.90 10.85
C ARG A 59 7.96 -3.85 10.24
N HIS A 60 7.87 -2.61 10.70
CA HIS A 60 8.72 -1.51 10.24
C HIS A 60 9.25 -0.71 11.42
N GLN A 61 10.56 -0.46 11.48
CA GLN A 61 11.21 0.32 12.55
C GLN A 61 10.78 -0.09 13.98
N HIS A 62 10.79 -1.40 14.27
CA HIS A 62 10.35 -1.98 15.55
C HIS A 62 8.86 -1.75 15.92
N LYS A 63 8.07 -1.13 15.06
CA LYS A 63 6.62 -1.03 15.19
C LYS A 63 5.98 -2.19 14.43
N ASN A 64 5.06 -2.86 15.10
CA ASN A 64 4.22 -3.86 14.45
C ASN A 64 3.11 -3.11 13.69
N GLY A 65 2.97 -3.39 12.42
CA GLY A 65 1.83 -3.00 11.59
C GLY A 65 1.17 -4.22 10.99
N TYR A 66 -0.01 -3.98 10.42
CA TYR A 66 -0.78 -4.98 9.70
C TYR A 66 -1.21 -4.35 8.38
N CYS A 67 -1.04 -5.10 7.29
CA CYS A 67 -1.62 -4.78 6.01
C CYS A 67 -2.91 -5.60 5.87
N THR A 68 -4.04 -4.93 5.94
CA THR A 68 -5.35 -5.52 5.68
C THR A 68 -5.59 -5.53 4.18
N HIS A 69 -5.87 -6.71 3.66
CA HIS A 69 -6.35 -6.93 2.30
C HIS A 69 -7.84 -7.26 2.35
N ILE A 70 -8.64 -6.59 1.52
CA ILE A 70 -10.04 -6.91 1.26
C ILE A 70 -10.18 -7.05 -0.26
N GLY A 71 -10.75 -8.14 -0.74
CA GLY A 71 -10.99 -8.30 -2.16
C GLY A 71 -12.28 -9.03 -2.47
N GLY A 72 -12.77 -8.82 -3.69
CA GLY A 72 -13.91 -9.50 -4.28
C GLY A 72 -13.61 -9.89 -5.71
N GLU A 73 -14.63 -10.28 -6.48
CA GLU A 73 -14.45 -10.73 -7.87
C GLU A 73 -13.76 -9.67 -8.76
N PHE A 74 -14.06 -8.38 -8.55
CA PHE A 74 -13.59 -7.28 -9.41
C PHE A 74 -12.77 -6.20 -8.70
N PHE A 75 -12.40 -6.40 -7.44
CA PHE A 75 -11.62 -5.39 -6.70
C PHE A 75 -10.67 -6.00 -5.69
N ALA A 76 -9.60 -5.24 -5.40
CA ALA A 76 -8.69 -5.50 -4.30
C ALA A 76 -8.36 -4.18 -3.61
N TYR A 77 -8.38 -4.19 -2.29
CA TYR A 77 -8.08 -3.07 -1.42
C TYR A 77 -7.00 -3.48 -0.44
N TYR A 78 -6.04 -2.59 -0.21
CA TYR A 78 -4.95 -2.80 0.74
C TYR A 78 -4.80 -1.57 1.63
N LYS A 79 -4.71 -1.78 2.94
CA LYS A 79 -4.41 -0.71 3.90
C LYS A 79 -3.42 -1.18 4.95
N THR A 80 -2.31 -0.47 5.08
CA THR A 80 -1.38 -0.68 6.20
C THR A 80 -1.76 0.22 7.36
N THR A 81 -1.94 -0.37 8.54
CA THR A 81 -2.10 0.36 9.80
C THR A 81 -0.98 -0.04 10.78
N PHE A 82 -0.56 0.89 11.62
CA PHE A 82 0.45 0.63 12.64
C PHE A 82 -0.22 0.47 14.00
N SER A 83 0.12 -0.61 14.71
CA SER A 83 -0.32 -0.78 16.09
C SER A 83 0.38 0.24 17.00
N PRO A 84 -0.32 0.81 17.99
CA PRO A 84 0.31 1.61 19.03
C PRO A 84 1.37 0.77 19.76
N ASP A 85 2.55 1.34 19.99
CA ASP A 85 3.61 0.66 20.76
C ASP A 85 3.17 0.51 22.23
N PHE A 86 2.73 -0.70 22.59
CA PHE A 86 2.30 -1.02 23.96
C PHE A 86 3.45 -0.89 24.98
N ARG A 87 4.72 -0.96 24.54
CA ARG A 87 5.90 -0.87 25.43
C ARG A 87 6.26 0.56 25.83
N ARG A 88 5.57 1.58 25.31
CA ARG A 88 5.79 3.00 25.62
C ARG A 88 4.73 3.62 26.55
N LYS A 89 4.03 2.80 27.33
CA LYS A 89 3.17 3.25 28.43
C LYS A 89 3.65 2.66 29.75
N ASN A 90 4.79 3.11 30.23
CA ASN A 90 5.15 3.15 31.65
C ASN A 90 6.22 4.25 31.83
N PRO A 91 5.91 5.36 32.52
CA PRO A 91 6.90 6.38 32.86
C PRO A 91 7.95 5.85 33.85
#